data_AF-A0A2J8QCI3-F1
#
_entry.id   AF-A0A2J8QCI3-F1
#
_cell.length_a   1.000
_cell.length_b   1.000
_cell.length_c   1.000
_cell.angle_alpha   90.00
_cell.angle_beta   90.00
_cell.angle_gamma   90.00
#
_symmetry.space_group_name_H-M   'P 1'
#
loop_
_entity.id
_entity.type
_entity.pdbx_description
1 polymer ?
#
loop_
_entity_poly.entity_id
_entity_poly.type
_entity_poly.pdbx_seq_one_letter_code
_entity_poly.pdbx_strand_id
1 'polypeptide(L)'
;MFSWVSKDARRKKEPELFQTVAEGLRQLYAQKLLPLEEHYRFHEFHSPALEDADFDNKPMVLLVGQYSTGKTTFIRHLIEQDFPGMRIGPEPTTDSFIAVMHGPTEGVVPGNALVVDPRRPFRKLNAFGNAFLNRFMCAQLPNPV
;
A
#
# COMPACT_ATOMS: atom_id res chain seq x y z
N MET A 1 -36.10 23.07 29.86
CA MET A 1 -34.76 23.35 30.40
C MET A 1 -33.74 22.62 29.53
N PHE A 2 -33.39 23.18 28.36
CA PHE A 2 -32.43 22.59 27.42
C PHE A 2 -31.14 23.40 27.48
N SER A 3 -30.15 22.89 28.21
CA SER A 3 -28.81 23.44 28.36
C SER A 3 -27.79 22.46 27.80
N TRP A 4 -27.75 22.33 26.48
CA TRP A 4 -26.76 21.48 25.80
C TRP A 4 -26.08 22.13 24.60
N VAL A 5 -26.54 23.30 24.14
CA VAL A 5 -26.06 23.93 22.89
C VAL A 5 -24.83 24.83 23.10
N SER A 6 -24.37 25.08 24.33
CA SER A 6 -23.33 26.10 24.59
C SER A 6 -21.95 25.56 24.99
N LYS A 7 -21.75 24.24 25.06
CA LYS A 7 -20.45 23.68 25.48
C LYS A 7 -19.41 23.50 24.36
N ASP A 8 -19.82 23.50 23.09
CA ASP A 8 -18.88 23.26 21.98
C ASP A 8 -18.17 24.52 21.44
N ALA A 9 -18.66 25.72 21.75
CA ALA A 9 -18.11 26.95 21.16
C ALA A 9 -16.82 27.47 21.84
N ARG A 10 -16.35 26.85 22.93
CA ARG A 10 -15.22 27.35 23.75
C ARG A 10 -14.14 26.32 24.09
N ARG A 11 -14.05 25.19 23.40
CA ARG A 11 -12.75 24.51 23.32
C ARG A 11 -11.88 25.37 22.42
N LYS A 12 -11.01 26.20 23.01
CA LYS A 12 -9.75 26.58 22.36
C LYS A 12 -9.20 25.27 21.80
N LYS A 13 -9.29 25.06 20.48
CA LYS A 13 -8.55 23.98 19.83
C LYS A 13 -7.10 24.37 20.02
N GLU A 14 -6.50 23.89 21.11
CA GLU A 14 -5.04 23.78 21.13
C GLU A 14 -4.65 23.07 19.84
N PRO A 15 -3.64 23.59 19.10
CA PRO A 15 -3.18 22.90 17.91
C PRO A 15 -2.82 21.48 18.31
N GLU A 16 -3.46 20.49 17.68
CA GLU A 16 -3.11 19.09 17.88
C GLU A 16 -1.65 18.94 17.41
N LEU A 17 -0.76 18.77 18.38
CA LEU A 17 0.67 18.61 18.15
C LEU A 17 0.93 17.12 17.89
N PHE A 18 1.20 16.79 16.64
CA PHE A 18 1.59 15.45 16.22
C PHE A 18 3.12 15.34 16.13
N GLN A 19 3.70 14.18 16.40
CA GLN A 19 5.15 14.00 16.29
C GLN A 19 5.59 13.96 14.82
N THR A 20 4.75 13.42 13.94
CA THR A 20 4.97 13.39 12.49
C THR A 20 3.68 13.70 11.72
N VAL A 21 3.83 14.11 10.46
CA VAL A 21 2.68 14.34 9.56
C VAL A 21 1.88 13.05 9.34
N ALA A 22 2.58 11.91 9.16
CA ALA A 22 1.94 10.61 8.95
C ALA A 22 1.07 10.21 10.16
N GLU A 23 1.60 10.39 11.38
CA GLU A 23 0.84 10.17 12.61
C GLU A 23 -0.39 11.08 12.68
N GLY A 24 -0.24 12.36 12.37
CA GLY A 24 -1.35 13.30 12.37
C GLY A 24 -2.46 12.92 11.40
N LEU A 25 -2.09 12.50 10.18
CA LEU A 25 -3.05 12.01 9.19
C LEU A 25 -3.76 10.73 9.64
N ARG A 26 -3.02 9.78 10.23
CA ARG A 26 -3.60 8.54 10.79
C ARG A 26 -4.61 8.85 11.91
N GLN A 27 -4.26 9.74 12.83
CA GLN A 27 -5.14 10.13 13.94
C GLN A 27 -6.39 10.87 13.42
N LEU A 28 -6.23 11.79 12.47
CA LEU A 28 -7.36 12.51 11.86
C LEU A 28 -8.29 11.56 11.10
N TYR A 29 -7.73 10.60 10.34
CA TYR A 29 -8.52 9.58 9.65
C TYR A 29 -9.37 8.78 10.65
N ALA A 30 -8.74 8.21 11.68
CA ALA A 30 -9.42 7.38 12.68
C ALA A 30 -10.49 8.14 13.47
N GLN A 31 -10.25 9.42 13.81
CA GLN A 31 -11.17 10.20 14.65
C GLN A 31 -12.30 10.88 13.87
N LYS A 32 -12.08 11.23 12.60
CA LYS A 32 -13.00 12.09 11.84
C LYS A 32 -13.61 11.40 10.64
N LEU A 33 -12.83 10.60 9.91
CA LEU A 33 -13.23 10.07 8.61
C LEU A 33 -13.80 8.65 8.74
N LEU A 34 -13.08 7.76 9.43
CA LEU A 34 -13.49 6.37 9.61
C LEU A 34 -14.91 6.21 10.20
N PRO A 35 -15.33 6.96 11.24
CA PRO A 35 -16.70 6.84 11.76
C PRO A 35 -17.78 7.21 10.73
N LEU A 36 -17.45 8.12 9.80
CA LEU A 36 -18.36 8.54 8.74
C LEU A 36 -18.40 7.49 7.61
N GLU A 37 -17.24 6.91 7.25
CA GLU A 37 -17.17 5.80 6.29
C GLU A 37 -17.97 4.59 6.76
N GLU A 38 -17.85 4.21 8.03
CA GLU A 38 -18.59 3.10 8.64
C GLU A 38 -20.09 3.38 8.70
N HIS A 39 -20.49 4.59 9.11
CA HIS A 39 -21.91 4.96 9.24
C HIS A 39 -22.67 4.84 7.91
N TYR A 40 -22.03 5.23 6.80
CA TYR A 40 -22.63 5.18 5.47
C TYR A 40 -22.19 3.96 4.65
N ARG A 41 -21.50 2.99 5.26
CA ARG A 41 -21.01 1.76 4.61
C ARG A 41 -20.18 2.03 3.36
N PHE A 42 -19.37 3.09 3.37
CA PHE A 42 -18.55 3.52 2.24
C PHE A 42 -17.68 2.38 1.67
N HIS A 43 -17.20 1.49 2.55
CA HIS A 43 -16.34 0.36 2.21
C HIS A 43 -17.00 -0.70 1.33
N GLU A 44 -18.34 -0.75 1.31
CA GLU A 44 -19.08 -1.67 0.42
C GLU A 44 -19.14 -1.14 -1.01
N PHE A 45 -18.90 0.16 -1.24
CA PHE A 45 -19.10 0.82 -2.53
C PHE A 45 -17.81 1.28 -3.21
N HIS A 46 -16.86 1.81 -2.44
CA HIS A 46 -15.72 2.54 -3.00
C HIS A 46 -14.38 1.92 -2.63
N SER A 47 -13.99 1.98 -1.36
CA SER A 47 -12.69 1.47 -0.93
C SER A 47 -12.73 0.97 0.52
N PRO A 48 -11.99 -0.10 0.86
CA PRO A 48 -11.84 -0.57 2.23
C PRO A 48 -11.19 0.50 3.14
N ALA A 49 -11.44 0.40 4.44
CA ALA A 49 -10.83 1.25 5.46
C ALA A 49 -9.30 1.27 5.34
N LEU A 50 -8.68 2.41 5.62
CA LEU A 50 -7.22 2.53 5.66
C LEU A 50 -6.65 1.78 6.87
N GLU A 51 -5.58 1.02 6.65
CA GLU A 51 -4.83 0.34 7.70
C GLU A 51 -3.57 1.14 8.04
N ASP A 52 -2.95 0.87 9.19
CA ASP A 52 -1.71 1.55 9.61
C ASP A 52 -0.61 1.45 8.55
N ALA A 53 -0.54 0.30 7.86
CA ALA A 53 0.38 0.11 6.74
C ALA A 53 0.21 1.20 5.68
N ASP A 54 -1.01 1.62 5.34
CA ASP A 54 -1.26 2.65 4.32
C ASP A 54 -0.61 4.00 4.64
N PHE A 55 -0.37 4.29 5.93
CA PHE A 55 0.31 5.51 6.39
C PHE A 55 1.82 5.35 6.54
N ASP A 56 2.27 4.15 6.90
CA ASP A 56 3.69 3.85 7.17
C ASP A 56 4.45 3.35 5.93
N ASN A 57 3.73 3.08 4.83
CA ASN A 57 4.30 2.55 3.60
C ASN A 57 5.28 3.52 2.92
N LYS A 58 6.33 2.93 2.35
CA LYS A 58 7.22 3.67 1.44
C LYS A 58 6.48 4.06 0.16
N PRO A 59 6.84 5.19 -0.47
CA PRO A 59 6.30 5.58 -1.77
C PRO A 59 6.43 4.45 -2.80
N MET A 60 5.39 4.25 -3.61
CA MET A 60 5.34 3.22 -4.64
C MET A 60 5.33 3.85 -6.04
N VAL A 61 6.10 3.27 -6.96
CA VAL A 61 6.10 3.64 -8.38
C VAL A 61 5.50 2.49 -9.18
N LEU A 62 4.40 2.76 -9.88
CA LEU A 62 3.73 1.79 -10.74
C LEU A 62 4.16 1.97 -12.19
N LEU A 63 4.73 0.92 -12.79
CA LEU A 63 5.11 0.91 -14.21
C LEU A 63 4.04 0.22 -15.05
N VAL A 64 3.42 0.97 -15.96
CA VAL A 64 2.41 0.48 -16.90
C VAL A 64 2.93 0.65 -18.33
N GLY A 65 2.71 -0.35 -19.18
CA GLY A 65 3.13 -0.30 -20.58
C GLY A 65 2.91 -1.63 -21.28
N GLN A 66 2.86 -1.61 -22.60
CA GLN A 66 2.65 -2.80 -23.44
C GLN A 66 3.77 -3.84 -23.28
N TYR A 67 3.57 -5.03 -23.86
CA TYR A 67 4.59 -6.08 -23.88
C TYR A 67 5.88 -5.57 -24.52
N SER A 68 7.02 -6.02 -24.00
CA SER A 68 8.35 -5.74 -24.54
C SER A 68 8.77 -4.26 -24.62
N THR A 69 8.09 -3.35 -23.92
CA THR A 69 8.48 -1.92 -23.82
C THR A 69 9.61 -1.64 -22.83
N GLY A 70 10.30 -2.67 -22.33
CA GLY A 70 11.46 -2.51 -21.45
C GLY A 70 11.17 -2.23 -19.97
N LYS A 71 9.94 -2.46 -19.45
CA LYS A 71 9.60 -2.22 -18.03
C LYS A 71 10.56 -2.92 -17.05
N THR A 72 10.81 -4.21 -17.25
CA THR A 72 11.73 -5.00 -16.43
C THR A 72 13.16 -4.46 -16.51
N THR A 73 13.59 -4.10 -17.73
CA THR A 73 14.90 -3.48 -17.97
C THR A 73 15.02 -2.12 -17.30
N PHE A 74 13.94 -1.34 -17.26
CA PHE A 74 13.91 -0.03 -16.61
C PHE A 74 14.08 -0.17 -15.09
N ILE A 75 13.40 -1.11 -14.45
CA ILE A 75 13.61 -1.40 -13.01
C ILE A 75 15.06 -1.81 -12.76
N ARG A 76 15.56 -2.79 -13.54
CA ARG A 76 16.95 -3.26 -13.45
C ARG A 76 17.95 -2.10 -13.60
N HIS A 77 17.67 -1.17 -14.51
CA HIS A 77 18.51 0.00 -14.75
C HIS A 77 18.49 0.96 -13.54
N LEU A 78 17.34 1.20 -12.92
CA LEU A 78 17.23 2.07 -11.75
C LEU A 78 17.93 1.52 -10.51
N ILE A 79 17.86 0.21 -10.28
CA ILE A 79 18.45 -0.43 -9.09
C ILE A 79 19.87 -0.95 -9.35
N GLU A 80 20.36 -0.85 -10.59
CA GLU A 80 21.65 -1.34 -11.10
C GLU A 80 21.97 -2.80 -10.74
N GLN A 81 20.92 -3.61 -10.53
CA GLN A 81 21.01 -4.98 -10.04
C GLN A 81 19.88 -5.83 -10.63
N ASP A 82 20.14 -7.13 -10.75
CA ASP A 82 19.10 -8.10 -11.07
C ASP A 82 18.24 -8.35 -9.82
N PHE A 83 16.91 -8.46 -10.00
CA PHE A 83 16.00 -8.75 -8.89
C PHE A 83 15.36 -10.14 -9.02
N PRO A 84 15.07 -10.83 -7.89
CA PRO A 84 14.47 -12.15 -7.92
C PRO A 84 13.16 -12.21 -8.71
N GLY A 85 12.99 -13.24 -9.52
CA GLY A 85 11.78 -13.41 -10.35
C GLY A 85 11.75 -12.56 -11.62
N MET A 86 12.78 -11.77 -11.92
CA MET A 86 12.86 -11.08 -13.21
C MET A 86 13.00 -12.09 -14.36
N ARG A 87 12.20 -11.90 -15.42
CA ARG A 87 12.30 -12.65 -16.68
C ARG A 87 12.33 -11.68 -17.85
N ILE A 88 13.51 -11.54 -18.46
CA ILE A 88 13.69 -10.76 -19.68
C ILE A 88 13.82 -11.76 -20.83
N GLY A 89 12.83 -11.79 -21.72
CA GLY A 89 12.85 -12.60 -22.92
C GLY A 89 12.07 -11.92 -24.06
N PRO A 90 12.27 -12.37 -25.31
CA PRO A 90 11.63 -11.80 -26.49
C PRO A 90 10.12 -12.14 -26.59
N GLU A 91 9.69 -13.22 -25.92
CA GLU A 91 8.29 -13.63 -25.79
C GLU A 91 7.58 -12.87 -24.66
N PRO A 92 6.23 -12.90 -24.53
CA PRO A 92 5.53 -12.27 -23.41
C PRO A 92 5.96 -12.93 -22.07
N THR A 93 7.02 -12.42 -21.45
CA THR A 93 7.65 -13.07 -20.28
C THR A 93 7.10 -12.62 -18.93
N THR A 94 6.29 -11.55 -18.89
CA THR A 94 5.68 -11.03 -17.65
C THR A 94 4.18 -11.29 -17.65
N ASP A 95 3.84 -12.50 -17.22
CA ASP A 95 2.48 -12.96 -16.90
C ASP A 95 1.94 -12.33 -15.59
N SER A 96 2.84 -11.85 -14.74
CA SER A 96 2.58 -11.65 -13.31
C SER A 96 2.92 -10.24 -12.84
N PHE A 97 2.22 -9.76 -11.82
CA PHE A 97 2.52 -8.54 -11.08
C PHE A 97 3.68 -8.79 -10.10
N ILE A 98 4.71 -7.95 -10.15
CA ILE A 98 5.89 -8.08 -9.27
C ILE A 98 6.05 -6.79 -8.47
N ALA A 99 5.94 -6.88 -7.15
CA ALA A 99 6.31 -5.82 -6.23
C ALA A 99 7.79 -5.96 -5.84
N VAL A 100 8.65 -5.13 -6.42
CA VAL A 100 10.08 -5.07 -6.05
C VAL A 100 10.22 -4.21 -4.80
N MET A 101 10.77 -4.77 -3.73
CA MET A 101 10.87 -4.11 -2.43
C MET A 101 12.21 -4.38 -1.77
N HIS A 102 12.61 -3.49 -0.88
CA HIS A 102 13.74 -3.73 0.02
C HIS A 102 13.45 -4.93 0.94
N GLY A 103 14.46 -5.79 1.12
CA GLY A 103 14.50 -6.83 2.14
C GLY A 103 15.94 -7.11 2.58
N PRO A 104 16.14 -7.68 3.78
CA PRO A 104 17.49 -7.96 4.29
C PRO A 104 18.21 -9.06 3.49
N THR A 105 17.45 -9.92 2.84
CA THR A 105 17.94 -11.05 2.05
C THR A 105 17.23 -11.08 0.71
N GLU A 106 17.93 -11.56 -0.33
CA GLU A 106 17.30 -11.81 -1.62
C GLU A 106 16.29 -12.95 -1.51
N GLY A 107 15.10 -12.74 -2.06
CA GLY A 107 14.04 -13.73 -1.99
C GLY A 107 12.77 -13.33 -2.72
N VAL A 108 11.87 -14.30 -2.83
CA VAL A 108 10.55 -14.11 -3.42
C VAL A 108 9.49 -14.51 -2.39
N VAL A 109 8.54 -13.62 -2.16
CA VAL A 109 7.35 -13.89 -1.35
C VAL A 109 6.14 -14.05 -2.28
N PRO A 110 5.47 -15.22 -2.27
CA PRO A 110 4.25 -15.44 -3.05
C PRO A 110 3.11 -14.51 -2.62
N GLY A 111 2.23 -14.13 -3.56
CA GLY A 111 1.10 -13.23 -3.32
C GLY A 111 0.19 -13.69 -2.17
N ASN A 112 -0.11 -14.98 -2.07
CA ASN A 112 -0.92 -15.55 -0.98
C ASN A 112 -0.32 -15.30 0.41
N ALA A 113 1.01 -15.33 0.55
CA ALA A 113 1.67 -15.02 1.82
C ALA A 113 1.74 -13.50 2.05
N LEU A 114 1.93 -12.74 0.96
CA LEU A 114 2.10 -11.29 1.00
C LEU A 114 0.84 -10.55 1.46
N VAL A 115 -0.35 -11.02 1.08
CA VAL A 115 -1.63 -10.40 1.46
C VAL A 115 -2.08 -10.73 2.90
N VAL A 116 -1.32 -11.57 3.61
CA VAL A 116 -1.58 -11.90 5.03
C VAL A 116 -0.69 -11.07 5.96
N ASP A 117 0.39 -10.47 5.44
CA ASP A 117 1.32 -9.65 6.23
C ASP A 117 0.70 -8.26 6.55
N PRO A 118 0.41 -7.94 7.82
CA PRO A 118 -0.16 -6.64 8.22
C PRO A 118 0.80 -5.47 8.06
N ARG A 119 2.10 -5.72 7.87
CA ARG A 119 3.11 -4.68 7.68
C ARG A 119 3.27 -4.27 6.22
N ARG A 120 2.51 -4.87 5.31
CA ARG A 120 2.64 -4.65 3.87
C ARG A 120 1.38 -4.01 3.28
N PRO A 121 1.50 -3.14 2.25
CA PRO A 121 0.37 -2.46 1.60
C PRO A 121 -0.64 -3.36 0.89
N PHE A 122 -0.45 -4.69 0.91
CA PHE A 122 -1.03 -5.56 -0.12
C PHE A 122 -2.23 -6.36 0.36
N ARG A 123 -2.63 -6.27 1.64
CA ARG A 123 -3.75 -7.06 2.19
C ARG A 123 -5.05 -6.90 1.40
N LYS A 124 -5.33 -5.66 0.96
CA LYS A 124 -6.53 -5.34 0.17
C LYS A 124 -6.56 -6.04 -1.19
N LEU A 125 -5.42 -6.49 -1.72
CA LEU A 125 -5.35 -7.25 -2.96
C LEU A 125 -5.94 -8.66 -2.82
N ASN A 126 -6.18 -9.15 -1.61
CA ASN A 126 -6.87 -10.42 -1.38
C ASN A 126 -8.29 -10.43 -2.00
N ALA A 127 -8.91 -9.26 -2.17
CA ALA A 127 -10.23 -9.12 -2.80
C ALA A 127 -10.25 -9.59 -4.27
N PHE A 128 -9.12 -9.60 -4.97
CA PHE A 128 -9.02 -10.11 -6.35
C PHE A 128 -8.97 -11.66 -6.42
N GLY A 129 -8.79 -12.33 -5.28
CA GLY A 129 -8.82 -13.79 -5.17
C GLY A 129 -7.60 -14.52 -5.77
N ASN A 130 -7.63 -15.85 -5.64
CA ASN A 130 -6.49 -16.73 -5.95
C ASN A 130 -5.97 -16.62 -7.38
N ALA A 131 -6.83 -16.34 -8.36
CA ALA A 131 -6.42 -16.19 -9.76
C ALA A 131 -5.42 -15.03 -9.93
N PHE A 132 -5.66 -13.92 -9.25
CA PHE A 132 -4.73 -12.79 -9.21
C PHE A 132 -3.51 -13.10 -8.34
N LEU A 133 -3.72 -13.64 -7.13
CA LEU A 133 -2.64 -13.86 -6.16
C LEU A 133 -1.59 -14.87 -6.63
N ASN A 134 -1.98 -15.86 -7.46
CA ASN A 134 -1.04 -16.78 -8.11
C ASN A 134 -0.15 -16.10 -9.15
N ARG A 135 -0.57 -14.94 -9.65
CA ARG A 135 0.16 -14.08 -10.60
C ARG A 135 0.65 -12.80 -9.92
N PHE A 136 0.74 -12.79 -8.59
CA PHE A 136 1.28 -11.67 -7.82
C PHE A 136 2.40 -12.18 -6.91
N MET A 137 3.50 -11.46 -6.86
CA MET A 137 4.67 -11.81 -6.06
C MET A 137 5.40 -10.57 -5.58
N CYS A 138 6.11 -10.67 -4.46
CA CYS A 138 7.06 -9.66 -4.02
C CYS A 138 8.48 -10.18 -4.17
N ALA A 139 9.29 -9.45 -4.93
CA ALA A 139 10.73 -9.67 -5.03
C ALA A 139 11.42 -8.79 -3.98
N GLN A 140 12.17 -9.42 -3.08
CA GLN A 140 12.91 -8.75 -2.01
C GLN A 140 14.40 -8.85 -2.28
N LEU A 141 15.12 -7.75 -2.07
CA LEU A 141 16.57 -7.71 -2.17
C LEU A 141 17.15 -6.58 -1.32
N PRO A 142 18.39 -6.73 -0.82
CA PRO A 142 19.07 -5.66 -0.12
C PRO A 142 19.63 -4.65 -1.13
N ASN A 143 18.83 -3.64 -1.46
CA ASN A 143 19.22 -2.53 -2.33
C ASN A 143 18.94 -1.18 -1.62
N PRO A 144 19.79 -0.15 -1.79
CA PRO A 144 19.62 1.16 -1.16
C PRO A 144 18.53 2.04 -1.80
N VAL A 145 18.12 1.75 -3.04
CA VAL A 145 17.01 2.42 -3.75
C VAL A 145 15.68 1.92 -3.21
#